data_AF-A0A2D5WLX8-F1
#
_entry.id   AF-A0A2D5WLX8-F1
#
_cell.length_a   1.000
_cell.length_b   1.000
_cell.length_c   1.000
_cell.angle_alpha   90.00
_cell.angle_beta   90.00
_cell.angle_gamma   90.00
#
_symmetry.space_group_name_H-M   'P 1'
#
loop_
_entity.id
_entity.type
_entity.pdbx_description
1 polymer ?
#
loop_
_entity_poly.entity_id
_entity_poly.type
_entity_poly.pdbx_seq_one_letter_code
_entity_poly.pdbx_strand_id
1 'polypeptide(L)'
;MKKNLLIVLLGIGLIIYASTIIASKNTIYYYTTSETTGIEISKNERIKLGGFVVEDSISKSGGFTIFTITDGNKDIAIVFDGFVPELFQENMGVILDGVLENNTFFADDMLVKHDNEYVSSDGETYNVENYSE
;
A
#
# COMPACT_ATOMS: atom_id res chain seq x y z
N MET A 1 48.38 -12.11 -16.80
CA MET A 1 47.01 -12.69 -16.88
C MET A 1 46.27 -12.66 -15.54
N LYS A 2 46.80 -13.17 -14.43
CA LYS A 2 46.10 -13.21 -13.11
C LYS A 2 45.72 -11.83 -12.55
N LYS A 3 46.54 -10.79 -12.74
CA LYS A 3 46.26 -9.41 -12.28
C LYS A 3 45.03 -8.80 -12.98
N ASN A 4 44.88 -9.02 -14.28
CA ASN A 4 43.73 -8.51 -15.04
C ASN A 4 42.45 -9.26 -14.64
N LEU A 5 42.54 -10.57 -14.40
CA LEU A 5 41.43 -11.37 -13.88
C LEU A 5 40.95 -10.86 -12.51
N LEU A 6 41.87 -10.55 -11.60
CA LEU A 6 41.54 -9.99 -10.28
C LEU A 6 40.84 -8.63 -10.38
N ILE A 7 41.29 -7.76 -11.30
CA ILE A 7 40.65 -6.46 -11.53
C ILE A 7 39.22 -6.65 -12.07
N VAL A 8 39.02 -7.60 -12.98
CA VAL A 8 37.68 -7.92 -13.51
C VAL A 8 36.77 -8.46 -12.41
N LEU A 9 37.25 -9.41 -11.60
CA LEU A 9 36.46 -9.95 -10.48
C LEU A 9 36.11 -8.89 -9.44
N LEU A 10 37.04 -7.98 -9.13
CA LEU A 10 36.78 -6.86 -8.24
C LEU A 10 35.70 -5.92 -8.82
N GLY A 11 35.79 -5.64 -10.13
CA GLY A 11 34.79 -4.83 -10.83
C GLY A 11 33.39 -5.46 -10.77
N ILE A 12 33.28 -6.76 -11.05
CA ILE A 12 32.01 -7.50 -10.94
C ILE A 12 31.49 -7.47 -9.49
N GLY A 13 32.36 -7.68 -8.50
CA GLY A 13 31.99 -7.62 -7.09
C GLY A 13 31.42 -6.26 -6.69
N LEU A 14 32.03 -5.16 -7.15
CA LEU A 14 31.53 -3.80 -6.91
C LEU A 14 30.18 -3.56 -7.58
N ILE A 15 29.97 -4.04 -8.81
CA ILE A 15 28.70 -3.90 -9.52
C ILE A 15 27.59 -4.66 -8.78
N ILE A 16 27.86 -5.90 -8.34
CA ILE A 16 26.89 -6.69 -7.57
C ILE A 16 26.56 -5.97 -6.26
N TYR A 17 27.58 -5.52 -5.53
CA TYR A 17 27.40 -4.81 -4.26
C TYR A 17 26.61 -3.50 -4.41
N ALA A 18 26.92 -2.69 -5.44
CA ALA A 18 26.17 -1.46 -5.71
C ALA A 18 24.72 -1.77 -6.10
N SER A 19 24.50 -2.77 -6.95
CA SER A 19 23.18 -3.17 -7.41
C SER A 19 22.28 -3.61 -6.26
N THR A 20 22.78 -4.39 -5.30
CA THR A 20 21.98 -4.86 -4.16
C THR A 20 21.57 -3.71 -3.23
N ILE A 21 22.47 -2.76 -2.96
CA ILE A 21 22.18 -1.57 -2.15
C ILE A 21 21.14 -0.66 -2.82
N ILE A 22 21.20 -0.52 -4.15
CA ILE A 22 20.23 0.30 -4.88
C ILE A 22 18.86 -0.38 -4.88
N ALA A 23 18.81 -1.70 -5.14
CA ALA A 23 17.56 -2.45 -5.15
C ALA A 23 16.86 -2.44 -3.78
N SER A 24 17.62 -2.58 -2.69
CA SER A 24 17.04 -2.56 -1.34
C SER A 24 16.42 -1.21 -0.97
N LYS A 25 16.86 -0.11 -1.59
CA LYS A 25 16.35 1.25 -1.32
C LYS A 25 15.13 1.65 -2.16
N ASN A 26 14.81 0.90 -3.21
CA ASN A 26 13.76 1.25 -4.16
C ASN A 26 12.55 0.30 -4.10
N THR A 27 12.39 -0.40 -2.98
CA THR A 27 11.27 -1.33 -2.77
C THR A 27 10.27 -0.67 -1.82
N ILE A 28 9.03 -0.49 -2.28
CA ILE A 28 7.92 -0.08 -1.42
C ILE A 28 7.25 -1.34 -0.89
N TYR A 29 7.25 -1.51 0.43
CA TYR A 29 6.66 -2.67 1.09
C TYR A 29 5.15 -2.49 1.29
N TYR A 30 4.42 -3.60 1.20
CA TYR A 30 3.00 -3.69 1.52
C TYR A 30 2.82 -4.38 2.87
N TYR A 31 1.95 -3.83 3.71
CA TYR A 31 1.61 -4.39 5.02
C TYR A 31 0.10 -4.35 5.24
N THR A 32 -0.44 -5.31 5.98
CA THR A 32 -1.75 -5.17 6.63
C THR A 32 -1.64 -4.36 7.91
N THR A 33 -2.77 -3.89 8.45
CA THR A 33 -2.77 -3.15 9.72
C THR A 33 -2.13 -3.94 10.86
N SER A 34 -2.35 -5.25 10.96
CA SER A 34 -1.75 -6.07 12.02
C SER A 34 -0.26 -6.28 11.88
N GLU A 35 0.24 -6.40 10.64
CA GLU A 35 1.67 -6.60 10.35
C GLU A 35 2.52 -5.39 10.74
N THR A 36 1.92 -4.21 10.87
CA THR A 36 2.61 -3.03 11.42
C THR A 36 3.05 -3.20 12.87
N THR A 37 2.53 -4.21 13.59
CA THR A 37 2.89 -4.49 14.98
C THR A 37 4.16 -5.32 15.03
N GLY A 38 5.21 -4.79 15.63
CA GLY A 38 6.46 -5.53 15.84
C GLY A 38 7.47 -5.43 14.70
N ILE A 39 7.18 -4.64 13.67
CA ILE A 39 8.16 -4.23 12.66
C ILE A 39 8.73 -2.85 13.01
N GLU A 40 10.04 -2.70 12.91
CA GLU A 40 10.70 -1.40 12.95
C GLU A 40 10.62 -0.77 11.56
N ILE A 41 9.51 -0.06 11.29
CA ILE A 41 9.44 0.82 10.11
C ILE A 41 10.33 2.03 10.40
N SER A 42 11.25 2.34 9.48
CA SER A 42 12.14 3.48 9.68
C SER A 42 11.30 4.76 9.74
N LYS A 43 11.67 5.70 10.62
CA LYS A 43 11.02 7.02 10.63
C LYS A 43 11.12 7.62 9.24
N ASN A 44 9.98 8.04 8.68
CA ASN A 44 9.86 8.62 7.33
C ASN A 44 9.99 7.63 6.16
N GLU A 45 9.91 6.31 6.42
CA GLU A 45 9.79 5.29 5.37
C GLU A 45 8.35 5.23 4.85
N ARG A 46 8.23 5.26 3.52
CA ARG A 46 6.94 5.19 2.84
C ARG A 46 6.59 3.73 2.59
N ILE A 47 5.39 3.34 3.01
CA ILE A 47 4.87 1.97 2.88
C ILE A 47 3.47 2.02 2.25
N LYS A 48 3.03 0.87 1.74
CA LYS A 48 1.65 0.64 1.37
C LYS A 48 0.94 -0.09 2.52
N LEU A 49 -0.13 0.50 3.04
CA LEU A 49 -0.93 -0.06 4.12
C LEU A 49 -2.30 -0.48 3.60
N GLY A 50 -2.62 -1.77 3.74
CA GLY A 50 -3.90 -2.35 3.32
C GLY A 50 -4.84 -2.65 4.49
N GLY A 51 -6.14 -2.46 4.25
CA GLY A 51 -7.20 -2.81 5.20
C GLY A 51 -8.59 -2.49 4.66
N PHE A 52 -9.60 -2.69 5.49
CA PHE A 52 -10.99 -2.33 5.23
C PHE A 52 -11.36 -1.09 6.04
N VAL A 53 -12.09 -0.15 5.43
CA VAL A 53 -12.57 1.05 6.11
C VAL A 53 -13.61 0.66 7.16
N VAL A 54 -13.42 1.10 8.40
CA VAL A 54 -14.34 0.81 9.51
C VAL A 54 -15.61 1.65 9.35
N GLU A 55 -16.77 1.03 9.61
CA GLU A 55 -18.09 1.68 9.63
C GLU A 55 -18.14 2.87 10.60
N ASP A 56 -18.88 3.91 10.24
CA ASP A 56 -19.03 5.17 10.98
C ASP A 56 -17.70 5.89 11.33
N SER A 57 -16.59 5.55 10.67
CA SER A 57 -15.26 6.10 11.01
C SER A 57 -14.84 7.32 10.19
N ILE A 58 -15.51 7.58 9.05
CA ILE A 58 -15.09 8.60 8.09
C ILE A 58 -15.52 9.99 8.56
N SER A 59 -14.56 10.91 8.61
CA SER A 59 -14.77 12.32 8.95
C SER A 59 -13.90 13.24 8.10
N LYS A 60 -14.41 14.43 7.77
CA LYS A 60 -13.65 15.46 7.05
C LYS A 60 -13.37 16.63 7.99
N SER A 61 -12.09 16.95 8.21
CA SER A 61 -11.69 18.01 9.12
C SER A 61 -10.41 18.70 8.62
N GLY A 62 -10.43 20.04 8.57
CA GLY A 62 -9.23 20.83 8.26
C GLY A 62 -8.64 20.61 6.86
N GLY A 63 -9.41 20.10 5.90
CA GLY A 63 -8.94 19.74 4.55
C GLY A 63 -8.52 18.28 4.41
N PHE A 64 -8.40 17.55 5.52
CA PHE A 64 -8.06 16.13 5.55
C PHE A 64 -9.30 15.25 5.61
N THR A 65 -9.17 14.03 5.09
CA THR A 65 -10.13 12.94 5.34
C THR A 65 -9.53 12.01 6.38
N ILE A 66 -10.20 11.88 7.52
CA ILE A 66 -9.78 11.06 8.65
C ILE A 66 -10.71 9.86 8.73
N PHE A 67 -10.16 8.67 8.83
CA PHE A 67 -10.93 7.43 8.95
C PHE A 67 -10.08 6.35 9.61
N THR A 68 -10.69 5.21 9.93
CA THR A 68 -9.96 4.07 10.49
C THR A 68 -10.03 2.91 9.52
N ILE A 69 -8.93 2.18 9.37
CA ILE A 69 -8.91 0.91 8.64
C ILE A 69 -8.54 -0.25 9.56
N THR A 70 -9.01 -1.44 9.19
CA THR A 70 -8.77 -2.68 9.93
C THR A 70 -8.59 -3.86 8.99
N ASP A 71 -7.76 -4.82 9.36
CA ASP A 71 -7.72 -6.14 8.75
C ASP A 71 -8.54 -7.18 9.55
N GLY A 72 -9.32 -6.70 10.53
CA GLY A 72 -10.11 -7.50 11.46
C GLY A 72 -9.41 -7.81 12.78
N ASN A 73 -8.10 -7.60 12.89
CA ASN A 73 -7.35 -7.83 14.13
C ASN A 73 -6.77 -6.55 14.74
N LYS A 74 -6.44 -5.54 13.92
CA LYS A 74 -5.89 -4.26 14.39
C LYS A 74 -6.45 -3.08 13.62
N ASP A 75 -6.83 -2.06 14.37
CA ASP A 75 -7.31 -0.79 13.83
C ASP A 75 -6.19 0.24 13.78
N ILE A 76 -6.09 0.97 12.67
CA ILE A 76 -5.13 2.07 12.49
C ILE A 76 -5.88 3.32 12.01
N ALA A 77 -5.63 4.42 12.71
CA ALA A 77 -6.16 5.72 12.33
C ALA A 77 -5.40 6.27 11.11
N ILE A 78 -6.16 6.75 10.14
CA ILE A 78 -5.65 7.32 8.88
C ILE A 78 -5.92 8.82 8.87
N VAL A 79 -4.91 9.58 8.49
CA VAL A 79 -5.03 10.99 8.11
C VAL A 79 -4.66 11.07 6.63
N PHE A 80 -5.65 11.35 5.79
CA PHE A 80 -5.50 11.38 4.34
C PHE A 80 -5.51 12.80 3.79
N ASP A 81 -4.43 13.16 3.08
CA ASP A 81 -4.21 14.45 2.41
C ASP A 81 -4.04 14.24 0.90
N GLY A 82 -5.14 13.93 0.22
CA GLY A 82 -5.08 13.58 -1.19
C GLY A 82 -6.44 13.58 -1.87
N PHE A 83 -6.45 13.14 -3.12
CA PHE A 83 -7.69 12.94 -3.86
C PHE A 83 -8.41 11.70 -3.34
N VAL A 84 -9.62 11.88 -2.81
CA VAL A 84 -10.48 10.76 -2.38
C VAL A 84 -11.34 10.33 -3.57
N PRO A 85 -11.22 9.07 -4.05
CA PRO A 85 -12.07 8.56 -5.13
C PRO A 85 -13.56 8.64 -4.81
N GLU A 86 -14.42 8.85 -5.80
CA GLU A 86 -15.87 9.03 -5.60
C GLU A 86 -16.54 7.83 -4.93
N LEU A 87 -16.03 6.62 -5.17
CA LEU A 87 -16.58 5.38 -4.65
C LEU A 87 -16.08 5.03 -3.24
N PHE A 88 -15.15 5.80 -2.67
CA PHE A 88 -14.64 5.56 -1.33
C PHE A 88 -15.77 5.66 -0.29
N GLN A 89 -16.01 4.55 0.40
CA GLN A 89 -17.02 4.41 1.44
C GLN A 89 -16.56 3.39 2.49
N GLU A 90 -17.37 3.25 3.52
CA GLU A 90 -17.16 2.30 4.61
C GLU A 90 -17.20 0.85 4.12
N ASN A 91 -16.59 -0.07 4.87
CA ASN A 91 -16.49 -1.49 4.56
C ASN A 91 -15.73 -1.85 3.26
N MET A 92 -15.19 -0.87 2.54
CA MET A 92 -14.37 -1.11 1.36
C MET A 92 -12.94 -1.47 1.69
N GLY A 93 -12.36 -2.38 0.89
CA GLY A 93 -10.93 -2.62 0.88
C GLY A 93 -10.16 -1.49 0.22
N VAL A 94 -9.16 -0.97 0.93
CA VAL A 94 -8.30 0.13 0.49
C VAL A 94 -6.83 -0.20 0.68
N ILE A 95 -5.99 0.36 -0.18
CA ILE A 95 -4.53 0.38 -0.03
C ILE A 95 -4.09 1.84 -0.04
N LEU A 96 -3.41 2.26 1.01
CA LEU A 96 -2.95 3.62 1.22
C LEU A 96 -1.44 3.69 1.06
N ASP A 97 -0.92 4.70 0.38
CA ASP A 97 0.52 4.98 0.30
C ASP A 97 0.85 6.15 1.23
N GLY A 98 1.81 5.94 2.13
CA GLY A 98 2.04 6.90 3.20
C GLY A 98 3.12 6.49 4.20
N VAL A 99 3.16 7.22 5.31
CA VAL A 99 4.12 7.03 6.41
C VAL A 99 3.37 6.68 7.68
N LEU A 100 3.83 5.65 8.38
CA LEU A 100 3.33 5.32 9.71
C LEU A 100 4.13 6.09 10.77
N GLU A 101 3.47 6.94 11.53
CA GLU A 101 4.06 7.60 12.69
C GLU A 101 3.30 7.24 13.96
N ASN A 102 3.98 6.58 14.90
CA ASN A 102 3.42 6.02 16.12
C ASN A 102 2.31 4.99 15.82
N ASN A 103 1.05 5.43 15.78
CA ASN A 103 -0.12 4.60 15.48
C ASN A 103 -1.12 5.33 14.56
N THR A 104 -0.64 6.37 13.87
CA THR A 104 -1.39 7.13 12.87
C THR A 104 -0.65 7.01 11.55
N PHE A 105 -1.39 6.66 10.52
CA PHE A 105 -0.87 6.56 9.16
C PHE A 105 -1.24 7.82 8.39
N PHE A 106 -0.22 8.53 7.92
CA PHE A 106 -0.36 9.72 7.10
C PHE A 106 -0.21 9.32 5.64
N ALA A 107 -1.30 9.40 4.88
CA ALA A 107 -1.37 8.96 3.50
C ALA A 107 -1.76 10.11 2.57
N ASP A 108 -1.26 10.06 1.34
CA ASP A 108 -1.53 11.07 0.30
C ASP A 108 -2.04 10.44 -1.01
N ASP A 109 -1.99 9.12 -1.11
CA ASP A 109 -2.47 8.34 -2.26
C ASP A 109 -3.24 7.10 -1.79
N MET A 110 -4.28 6.74 -2.54
CA MET A 110 -5.23 5.69 -2.18
C MET A 110 -5.67 4.92 -3.43
N LEU A 111 -5.61 3.60 -3.31
CA LEU A 111 -6.22 2.67 -4.23
C LEU A 111 -7.44 2.06 -3.54
N VAL A 112 -8.62 2.23 -4.12
CA VAL A 112 -9.86 1.61 -3.67
C VAL A 112 -10.20 0.48 -4.62
N LYS A 113 -10.56 -0.70 -4.09
CA LYS A 113 -11.04 -1.78 -4.95
C LYS A 113 -12.36 -1.34 -5.59
N HIS A 114 -12.42 -1.35 -6.92
CA HIS A 114 -13.69 -1.21 -7.64
C HIS A 114 -14.36 -2.58 -7.69
N ASP A 115 -15.56 -2.70 -7.14
CA ASP A 115 -16.45 -3.81 -7.51
C ASP A 115 -16.97 -3.47 -8.91
N ASN A 116 -16.32 -4.07 -9.93
CA ASN A 116 -16.77 -3.98 -11.30
C ASN A 116 -18.03 -4.85 -11.48
N GLU A 117 -19.17 -4.47 -10.90
CA GLU A 117 -20.45 -4.95 -11.40
C GLU A 117 -20.72 -4.27 -12.74
N TYR A 118 -20.46 -4.98 -13.84
CA TYR A 118 -20.85 -4.54 -15.16
C TYR A 118 -22.36 -4.81 -15.34
N VAL A 119 -23.15 -3.74 -15.29
CA VAL A 119 -24.56 -3.77 -15.68
C VAL A 119 -24.64 -3.55 -17.19
N SER A 120 -25.04 -4.57 -17.92
CA SER A 120 -25.22 -4.49 -19.37
C SER A 120 -26.47 -3.69 -19.73
N SER A 121 -26.57 -3.22 -20.97
CA SER A 121 -27.68 -2.41 -21.49
C SER A 121 -29.06 -3.09 -21.47
N ASP A 122 -29.10 -4.40 -21.21
CA ASP A 122 -30.30 -5.21 -20.98
C ASP A 122 -30.73 -5.30 -19.50
N GLY A 123 -29.95 -4.72 -18.58
CA GLY A 123 -30.23 -4.68 -17.14
C GLY A 123 -29.79 -5.93 -16.38
N GLU A 124 -29.11 -6.87 -17.04
CA GLU A 124 -28.57 -8.07 -16.41
C GLU A 124 -27.20 -7.78 -15.76
N THR A 125 -26.99 -8.33 -14.57
CA THR A 125 -25.75 -8.17 -13.79
C THR A 125 -24.87 -9.40 -13.98
N TYR A 126 -23.67 -9.23 -14.53
CA TYR A 126 -22.75 -10.34 -14.79
C TYR A 126 -21.68 -10.41 -13.71
N ASN A 127 -21.73 -11.44 -12.87
CA ASN A 127 -20.64 -11.74 -11.94
C ASN A 127 -19.51 -12.50 -12.66
N VAL A 128 -18.43 -11.78 -12.97
CA VAL A 128 -17.26 -12.29 -13.70
C VAL A 128 -16.49 -13.39 -12.97
N GLU A 129 -16.69 -13.58 -11.65
CA GLU A 129 -15.99 -14.63 -10.88
C GLU A 129 -16.50 -16.05 -11.18
N ASN A 130 -17.67 -16.20 -11.84
CA ASN A 130 -18.26 -17.51 -12.14
C ASN A 130 -18.08 -17.99 -13.60
N TYR A 131 -17.22 -17.36 -14.40
CA TYR A 131 -16.82 -17.92 -15.69
C TYR A 131 -15.69 -18.93 -15.49
N SER A 132 -16.07 -20.16 -15.12
CA SER A 132 -15.24 -21.34 -15.39
C SER A 132 -15.67 -21.90 -16.75
N GLU A 133 -14.70 -22.10 -17.65
CA GLU A 133 -14.88 -22.71 -18.98
C GLU A 133 -15.60 -24.07 -18.94
#